data_AF-A0A846AJB9-F1
#
_entry.id   AF-A0A846AJB9-F1
#
_cell.length_a   1.000
_cell.length_b   1.000
_cell.length_c   1.000
_cell.angle_alpha   90.00
_cell.angle_beta   90.00
_cell.angle_gamma   90.00
#
_symmetry.space_group_name_H-M   'P 1'
#
loop_
_entity.id
_entity.type
_entity.pdbx_description
1 polymer ?
#
loop_
_entity_poly.entity_id
_entity_poly.type
_entity_poly.pdbx_seq_one_letter_code
_entity_poly.pdbx_strand_id
1 'polypeptide(L)'
;MITLTYQYKLKPTQHQKAEINHIFDVCKSVYNYALRGGKDWFNSRKSSISSCSIISEYIIPADAPYPNYNHQAKNLTIAKKTNPRLKSVNAQVLQQTLKQLDRAFSEMKSLGKDFPRFKKRMRSFVFLAMLKNCLGCGRFKLPKLGWIKLKQSRLYPE
;
A
#
# COMPACT_ATOMS: atom_id res chain seq x y z
N MET A 1 -9.85 -27.88 2.02
CA MET A 1 -9.50 -27.15 3.27
C MET A 1 -10.18 -25.79 3.24
N ILE A 2 -11.17 -25.54 4.10
CA ILE A 2 -11.94 -24.28 4.10
C ILE A 2 -11.16 -23.24 4.91
N THR A 3 -10.89 -22.07 4.32
CA THR A 3 -10.27 -20.95 5.05
C THR A 3 -11.37 -20.09 5.67
N LEU A 4 -11.43 -20.02 7.00
CA LEU A 4 -12.40 -19.19 7.71
C LEU A 4 -11.81 -17.79 7.97
N THR A 5 -12.55 -16.75 7.59
CA THR A 5 -12.18 -15.35 7.85
C THR A 5 -13.09 -14.75 8.92
N TYR A 6 -12.49 -14.15 9.95
CA TYR A 6 -13.22 -13.54 11.06
C TYR A 6 -13.13 -12.02 11.01
N GLN A 7 -14.26 -11.36 11.24
CA GLN A 7 -14.36 -9.90 11.31
C GLN A 7 -14.72 -9.45 12.73
N TYR A 8 -13.94 -8.51 13.28
CA TYR A 8 -14.17 -7.91 14.59
C TYR A 8 -14.22 -6.39 14.49
N LYS A 9 -15.08 -5.75 15.30
CA LYS A 9 -15.12 -4.29 15.40
C LYS A 9 -14.08 -3.80 16.41
N LEU A 10 -13.12 -3.01 15.95
CA LEU A 10 -12.11 -2.36 16.81
C LEU A 10 -12.74 -1.21 17.60
N LYS A 11 -12.29 -1.03 18.84
CA LYS A 11 -12.60 0.09 19.74
C LYS A 11 -11.29 0.81 20.13
N PRO A 12 -10.65 1.54 19.19
CA PRO A 12 -9.39 2.23 19.44
C PRO A 12 -9.56 3.45 20.34
N THR A 13 -8.53 3.74 21.14
CA THR A 13 -8.40 5.01 21.87
C THR A 13 -8.18 6.18 20.91
N GLN A 14 -8.29 7.43 21.40
CA GLN A 14 -8.07 8.60 20.56
C GLN A 14 -6.64 8.64 19.97
N HIS A 15 -5.64 8.29 20.78
CA HIS A 15 -4.25 8.13 20.32
C HIS A 15 -4.13 7.06 19.22
N GLN A 16 -4.75 5.89 19.41
CA GLN A 16 -4.73 4.82 18.40
C GLN A 16 -5.42 5.22 17.10
N LYS A 17 -6.49 6.03 17.16
CA LYS A 17 -7.13 6.58 15.95
C LYS A 17 -6.19 7.52 15.21
N ALA A 18 -5.46 8.38 15.92
CA ALA A 18 -4.48 9.27 15.32
C ALA A 18 -3.37 8.49 14.59
N GLU A 19 -2.83 7.45 15.24
CA GLU A 19 -1.84 6.55 14.62
C GLU A 19 -2.38 5.81 13.39
N ILE A 20 -3.61 5.30 13.46
CA ILE A 20 -4.28 4.65 12.32
C ILE A 20 -4.44 5.63 11.15
N ASN A 21 -4.83 6.88 11.42
CA ASN A 21 -4.95 7.91 10.40
C ASN A 21 -3.59 8.26 9.79
N HIS A 22 -2.56 8.36 10.61
CA HIS A 22 -1.19 8.57 10.14
C HIS A 22 -0.73 7.42 9.22
N ILE A 23 -0.99 6.17 9.58
CA ILE A 23 -0.71 5.01 8.72
C ILE A 23 -1.44 5.15 7.37
N PHE A 24 -2.72 5.53 7.37
CA PHE A 24 -3.48 5.75 6.14
C PHE A 24 -2.85 6.82 5.24
N ASP A 25 -2.37 7.92 5.82
CA ASP A 25 -1.75 9.01 5.06
C ASP A 25 -0.40 8.65 4.47
N VAL A 26 0.42 7.88 5.20
CA VAL A 26 1.68 7.36 4.65
C VAL A 26 1.40 6.35 3.53
N CYS A 27 0.48 5.40 3.74
CA CYS A 27 0.06 4.46 2.70
C CYS A 27 -0.46 5.16 1.44
N LYS A 28 -1.28 6.20 1.61
CA LYS A 28 -1.78 7.04 0.51
C LYS A 28 -0.62 7.65 -0.28
N SER A 29 0.37 8.21 0.43
CA SER A 29 1.54 8.84 -0.18
C SER A 29 2.38 7.84 -0.97
N VAL A 30 2.65 6.66 -0.38
CA VAL A 30 3.39 5.57 -1.04
C VAL A 30 2.64 5.08 -2.28
N TYR A 31 1.34 4.83 -2.18
CA TYR A 31 0.52 4.40 -3.31
C TYR A 31 0.55 5.42 -4.46
N ASN A 32 0.31 6.70 -4.15
CA ASN A 32 0.24 7.74 -5.17
C ASN A 32 1.58 8.00 -5.83
N TYR A 33 2.67 7.96 -5.06
CA TYR A 33 4.03 8.08 -5.60
C TYR A 33 4.34 6.95 -6.58
N ALA A 34 4.09 5.71 -6.17
CA ALA A 34 4.31 4.55 -7.01
C ALA A 34 3.40 4.54 -8.26
N LEU A 35 2.14 4.93 -8.10
CA LEU A 35 1.19 5.06 -9.21
C LEU A 35 1.66 6.10 -10.23
N ARG A 36 2.19 7.25 -9.77
CA ARG A 36 2.77 8.27 -10.65
C ARG A 36 3.90 7.67 -11.48
N GLY A 37 4.87 7.02 -10.85
CA GLY A 37 5.98 6.40 -11.57
C GLY A 37 5.54 5.34 -12.59
N GLY A 38 4.53 4.52 -12.24
CA GLY A 38 3.95 3.57 -13.19
C GLY A 38 3.29 4.27 -14.39
N LYS A 39 2.47 5.29 -14.17
CA LYS A 39 1.84 6.07 -15.23
C LYS A 39 2.87 6.76 -16.14
N ASP A 40 3.88 7.37 -15.55
CA ASP A 40 4.93 8.07 -16.28
C ASP A 40 5.72 7.08 -17.15
N TRP A 41 6.05 5.89 -16.63
CA TRP A 41 6.71 4.83 -17.42
C TRP A 41 5.86 4.36 -18.61
N PHE A 42 4.54 4.20 -18.43
CA PHE A 42 3.66 3.82 -19.54
C PHE A 42 3.55 4.95 -20.56
N ASN A 43 3.38 6.18 -20.11
CA ASN A 43 3.19 7.32 -20.99
C ASN A 43 4.48 7.72 -21.72
N SER A 44 5.67 7.53 -21.13
CA SER A 44 6.95 7.77 -21.81
C SER A 44 7.19 6.85 -23.01
N ARG A 45 6.47 5.72 -23.07
CA ARG A 45 6.50 4.77 -24.18
C ARG A 45 5.37 4.97 -25.17
N LYS A 46 4.45 5.89 -24.88
CA LYS A 46 3.41 6.33 -25.81
C LYS A 46 3.97 7.56 -26.53
N SER A 47 4.51 7.36 -27.72
CA SER A 47 4.79 8.47 -28.63
C SER A 47 3.77 8.49 -29.75
N SER A 48 3.36 9.69 -30.17
CA SER A 48 2.55 9.82 -31.38
C SER A 48 3.43 9.48 -32.58
N ILE A 49 2.88 8.73 -33.54
CA ILE A 49 3.64 8.27 -34.71
C ILE A 49 4.21 9.45 -35.52
N SER A 50 3.54 10.60 -35.49
CA SER A 50 3.82 11.76 -36.33
C SER A 50 4.33 13.00 -35.60
N SER A 51 4.50 12.98 -34.28
CA SER A 51 4.95 14.18 -33.54
C SER A 51 5.52 13.88 -32.16
N CYS A 52 6.49 14.71 -31.76
CA CYS A 52 6.98 14.80 -30.38
C CYS A 52 6.34 16.00 -29.67
N SER A 53 6.25 15.96 -28.34
CA SER A 53 5.75 17.07 -27.52
C SER A 53 6.78 18.21 -27.48
N ILE A 54 6.34 19.44 -27.75
CA ILE A 54 7.19 20.64 -27.66
C ILE A 54 7.18 21.22 -26.23
N ILE A 55 6.21 20.83 -25.41
CA ILE A 55 5.98 21.40 -24.06
C ILE A 55 6.81 20.66 -23.01
N SER A 56 6.74 19.34 -23.02
CA SER A 56 7.39 18.51 -22.02
C SER A 56 7.55 17.08 -22.51
N GLU A 57 8.70 16.48 -22.20
CA GLU A 57 9.01 15.08 -22.48
C GLU A 57 9.44 14.35 -21.22
N TYR A 58 9.30 13.02 -21.24
CA TYR A 58 9.68 12.18 -20.12
C TYR A 58 11.20 11.91 -20.11
N ILE A 59 11.87 12.26 -19.02
CA ILE A 59 13.29 11.93 -18.79
C ILE A 59 13.39 10.51 -18.21
N ILE A 60 13.02 9.51 -19.02
CA ILE A 60 13.07 8.09 -18.65
C ILE A 60 13.84 7.34 -19.75
N PRO A 61 14.93 6.62 -19.41
CA PRO A 61 15.68 5.84 -20.39
C PRO A 61 14.80 4.80 -21.12
N ALA A 62 15.09 4.57 -22.40
CA ALA A 62 14.33 3.62 -23.23
C ALA A 62 14.42 2.18 -22.69
N ASP A 63 15.59 1.82 -22.16
CA ASP A 63 15.91 0.53 -21.54
C ASP A 63 15.38 0.41 -20.09
N ALA A 64 14.75 1.46 -19.54
CA ALA A 64 14.27 1.44 -18.16
C ALA A 64 13.23 0.31 -17.96
N PRO A 65 13.44 -0.60 -16.99
CA PRO A 65 12.54 -1.72 -16.81
C PRO A 65 11.20 -1.27 -16.23
N TYR A 66 10.15 -2.08 -16.46
CA TYR A 66 8.83 -1.82 -15.89
C TYR A 66 8.92 -1.71 -14.35
N PRO A 67 8.34 -0.66 -13.72
CA PRO A 67 8.38 -0.47 -12.28
C PRO A 67 7.39 -1.41 -11.58
N ASN A 68 7.63 -2.72 -11.64
CA ASN A 68 6.86 -3.73 -10.93
C ASN A 68 7.01 -3.62 -9.40
N TYR A 69 6.22 -4.40 -8.68
CA TYR A 69 6.30 -4.50 -7.22
C TYR A 69 7.74 -4.66 -6.69
N ASN A 70 8.56 -5.52 -7.30
CA ASN A 70 9.91 -5.82 -6.80
C ASN A 70 10.82 -4.58 -6.85
N HIS A 71 10.81 -3.86 -7.98
CA HIS A 71 11.55 -2.61 -8.14
C HIS A 71 11.06 -1.55 -7.13
N GLN A 72 9.75 -1.38 -7.01
CA GLN A 72 9.17 -0.40 -6.10
C GLN A 72 9.45 -0.74 -4.62
N ALA A 73 9.40 -2.02 -4.24
CA ALA A 73 9.67 -2.48 -2.87
C ALA A 73 11.16 -2.31 -2.49
N LYS A 74 12.08 -2.56 -3.45
CA LYS A 74 13.51 -2.27 -3.27
C LYS A 74 13.73 -0.77 -3.04
N ASN A 75 13.15 0.08 -3.89
CA ASN A 75 13.25 1.53 -3.75
C ASN A 75 12.62 2.04 -2.44
N LEU A 76 11.49 1.47 -2.02
CA LEU A 76 10.86 1.77 -0.74
C LEU A 76 11.79 1.47 0.44
N THR A 77 12.54 0.36 0.36
CA THR A 77 13.48 -0.04 1.41
C THR A 77 14.63 0.96 1.54
N ILE A 78 15.15 1.44 0.40
CA ILE A 78 16.17 2.49 0.34
C ILE A 78 15.61 3.81 0.88
N ALA A 79 14.46 4.25 0.38
CA ALA A 79 13.82 5.50 0.77
C ALA A 79 13.46 5.53 2.27
N LYS A 80 13.13 4.37 2.86
CA LYS A 80 12.87 4.26 4.30
C LYS A 80 14.11 4.54 5.15
N LYS A 81 15.33 4.42 4.63
CA LYS A 81 16.55 4.75 5.40
C LYS A 81 16.70 6.25 5.63
N THR A 82 16.29 7.07 4.67
CA THR A 82 16.44 8.53 4.71
C THR A 82 15.17 9.24 5.17
N ASN A 83 13.98 8.70 4.88
CA ASN A 83 12.71 9.38 5.13
C ASN A 83 12.07 9.00 6.49
N PRO A 84 11.99 9.92 7.47
CA PRO A 84 11.41 9.64 8.79
C PRO A 84 9.93 9.26 8.73
N ARG A 85 9.17 9.87 7.80
CA ARG A 85 7.74 9.59 7.62
C ARG A 85 7.53 8.15 7.17
N LEU A 86 8.38 7.59 6.31
CA LEU A 86 8.31 6.18 5.93
C LEU A 86 8.77 5.24 7.05
N LYS A 87 9.73 5.65 7.90
CA LYS A 87 10.16 4.87 9.06
C LYS A 87 9.06 4.69 10.11
N SER A 88 8.20 5.70 10.26
CA SER A 88 7.11 5.70 11.24
C SER A 88 6.13 4.53 11.09
N VAL A 89 5.88 4.04 9.87
CA VAL A 89 4.94 2.93 9.59
C VAL A 89 5.66 1.58 9.46
N ASN A 90 4.96 0.47 9.70
CA ASN A 90 5.49 -0.88 9.51
C ASN A 90 5.80 -1.13 8.01
N ALA A 91 6.96 -1.72 7.70
CA ALA A 91 7.38 -2.01 6.33
C ALA A 91 6.42 -2.95 5.59
N GLN A 92 5.85 -3.96 6.27
CA GLN A 92 4.92 -4.91 5.66
C GLN A 92 3.64 -4.23 5.15
N VAL A 93 3.13 -3.25 5.90
CA VAL A 93 1.94 -2.49 5.51
C VAL A 93 2.21 -1.66 4.25
N LEU A 94 3.39 -1.03 4.16
CA LEU A 94 3.78 -0.25 2.99
C LEU A 94 4.01 -1.15 1.77
N GLN A 95 4.68 -2.28 1.94
CA GLN A 95 4.87 -3.27 0.87
C GLN A 95 3.54 -3.83 0.39
N GLN A 96 2.60 -4.11 1.29
CA GLN A 96 1.27 -4.58 0.91
C GLN A 96 0.48 -3.52 0.14
N THR A 97 0.70 -2.24 0.42
CA THR A 97 0.13 -1.13 -0.36
C THR A 97 0.65 -1.14 -1.80
N LEU A 98 1.94 -1.43 -2.00
CA LEU A 98 2.53 -1.59 -3.34
C LEU A 98 2.00 -2.84 -4.06
N LYS A 99 1.81 -3.96 -3.37
CA LYS A 99 1.20 -5.17 -3.96
C LYS A 99 -0.24 -4.91 -4.44
N GLN A 100 -1.01 -4.13 -3.70
CA GLN A 100 -2.36 -3.73 -4.14
C GLN A 100 -2.32 -2.88 -5.41
N LEU A 101 -1.32 -2.00 -5.53
CA LEU A 101 -1.13 -1.20 -6.74
C LEU A 101 -0.71 -2.07 -7.93
N ASP A 102 0.24 -2.99 -7.73
CA ASP A 102 0.73 -3.90 -8.75
C ASP A 102 -0.43 -4.76 -9.30
N ARG A 103 -1.26 -5.33 -8.41
CA ARG A 103 -2.50 -6.02 -8.78
C ARG A 103 -3.44 -5.14 -9.59
N ALA A 104 -3.60 -3.86 -9.22
CA ALA A 104 -4.46 -2.94 -9.97
C ALA A 104 -3.92 -2.68 -11.39
N PHE A 105 -2.60 -2.62 -11.58
CA PHE A 105 -1.99 -2.55 -12.91
C PHE A 105 -2.14 -3.87 -13.69
N SER A 106 -2.03 -5.02 -13.04
CA SER A 106 -2.28 -6.31 -13.68
C SER A 106 -3.73 -6.43 -14.15
N GLU A 107 -4.70 -6.06 -13.31
CA GLU A 107 -6.13 -6.05 -13.64
C GLU A 107 -6.46 -5.03 -14.74
N MET A 108 -5.79 -3.87 -14.75
CA MET A 108 -5.89 -2.90 -15.83
C MET A 108 -5.50 -3.54 -17.18
N LYS A 109 -4.35 -4.22 -17.22
CA LYS A 109 -3.84 -4.86 -18.44
C LYS A 109 -4.69 -6.04 -18.88
N SER A 110 -5.12 -6.91 -17.95
CA SER A 110 -5.86 -8.12 -18.29
C SER A 110 -7.32 -7.86 -18.67
N LEU A 111 -7.95 -6.84 -18.07
CA LEU A 111 -9.36 -6.51 -18.29
C LEU A 111 -9.56 -5.31 -19.23
N GLY A 112 -8.47 -4.76 -19.80
CA GLY A 112 -8.54 -3.58 -20.67
C GLY A 112 -9.11 -2.33 -20.00
N LYS A 113 -8.91 -2.17 -18.69
CA LYS A 113 -9.40 -0.99 -17.94
C LYS A 113 -8.43 0.18 -18.07
N ASP A 114 -8.90 1.36 -17.69
CA ASP A 114 -8.05 2.55 -17.54
C ASP A 114 -7.10 2.46 -16.35
N PHE A 115 -6.10 3.34 -16.35
CA PHE A 115 -5.13 3.44 -15.27
C PHE A 115 -5.78 3.55 -13.89
N PRO A 116 -5.16 2.94 -12.84
CA PRO A 116 -5.58 3.18 -11.48
C PRO A 116 -5.61 4.67 -11.14
N ARG A 117 -6.58 5.07 -10.32
CA ARG A 117 -6.77 6.46 -9.90
C ARG A 117 -5.95 6.77 -8.65
N PHE A 118 -5.44 8.01 -8.59
CA PHE A 118 -4.81 8.52 -7.39
C PHE A 118 -5.79 8.48 -6.21
N LYS A 119 -5.30 8.05 -5.05
CA LYS A 119 -6.10 7.91 -3.83
C LYS A 119 -6.14 9.25 -3.11
N LYS A 120 -7.35 9.78 -2.93
CA LYS A 120 -7.62 10.93 -2.03
C LYS A 120 -7.57 10.52 -0.56
N ARG A 121 -8.04 9.30 -0.25
CA ARG A 121 -8.08 8.71 1.09
C ARG A 121 -7.88 7.20 1.01
N MET A 122 -7.13 6.64 1.97
CA MET A 122 -7.07 5.20 2.21
C MET A 122 -8.14 4.79 3.23
N ARG A 123 -8.75 3.61 3.03
CA ARG A 123 -9.83 3.08 3.87
C ARG A 123 -9.42 1.84 4.67
N SER A 124 -8.41 1.13 4.19
CA SER A 124 -7.92 -0.11 4.79
C SER A 124 -6.41 -0.22 4.60
N PHE A 125 -5.79 -0.97 5.49
CA PHE A 125 -4.43 -1.47 5.37
C PHE A 125 -4.39 -2.89 5.94
N VAL A 126 -3.37 -3.66 5.59
CA VAL A 126 -3.26 -5.07 5.97
C VAL A 126 -1.88 -5.36 6.55
N PHE A 127 -1.86 -6.05 7.68
CA PHE A 127 -0.66 -6.70 8.21
C PHE A 127 -0.68 -8.16 7.74
N LEU A 128 0.34 -8.60 6.98
CA LEU A 128 0.42 -9.99 6.51
C LEU A 128 0.83 -10.95 7.61
N ALA A 129 1.82 -10.57 8.42
CA ALA A 129 2.29 -11.37 9.52
C ALA A 129 1.72 -10.82 10.82
N MET A 130 1.04 -11.69 11.57
CA MET A 130 0.61 -11.38 12.92
C MET A 130 1.76 -11.58 13.91
N LEU A 131 1.71 -10.89 15.04
CA LEU A 131 2.63 -11.12 16.15
C LEU A 131 2.30 -12.46 16.83
N LYS A 132 3.30 -13.12 17.42
CA LYS A 132 3.08 -14.26 18.33
C LYS A 132 2.22 -13.77 19.52
N ASN A 133 1.24 -14.59 19.95
CA ASN A 133 0.31 -14.26 21.04
C ASN A 133 -0.39 -12.90 20.87
N CYS A 134 -0.90 -12.63 19.66
CA CYS A 134 -1.55 -11.36 19.34
C CYS A 134 -3.00 -11.26 19.85
N LEU A 135 -3.64 -12.38 20.19
CA LEU A 135 -5.01 -12.42 20.69
C LEU A 135 -5.02 -12.48 22.22
N GLY A 136 -5.91 -11.71 22.85
CA GLY A 136 -6.19 -11.76 24.28
C GLY A 136 -7.68 -11.50 24.55
N CYS A 137 -8.15 -11.66 25.79
CA CYS A 137 -9.57 -11.49 26.14
C CYS A 137 -10.11 -10.12 25.69
N GLY A 138 -10.96 -10.10 24.65
CA GLY A 138 -11.52 -8.87 24.09
C GLY A 138 -10.51 -7.84 23.56
N ARG A 139 -9.26 -8.23 23.29
CA ARG A 139 -8.19 -7.34 22.79
C ARG A 139 -7.32 -8.02 21.75
N PHE A 140 -6.71 -7.22 20.89
CA PHE A 140 -5.80 -7.68 19.85
C PHE A 140 -4.58 -6.77 19.76
N LYS A 141 -3.39 -7.36 19.64
CA LYS A 141 -2.12 -6.67 19.60
C LYS A 141 -1.63 -6.50 18.16
N LEU A 142 -1.43 -5.25 17.75
CA LEU A 142 -0.87 -4.91 16.45
C LEU A 142 0.57 -4.39 16.57
N PRO A 143 1.43 -4.65 15.57
CA PRO A 143 2.74 -4.01 15.48
C PRO A 143 2.60 -2.48 15.54
N LYS A 144 3.41 -1.81 16.36
CA LYS A 144 3.42 -0.37 16.63
C LYS A 144 2.16 0.24 17.30
N LEU A 145 0.97 -0.31 17.06
CA LEU A 145 -0.28 0.20 17.64
C LEU A 145 -0.59 -0.38 19.05
N GLY A 146 0.10 -1.45 19.44
CA GLY A 146 -0.08 -2.08 20.75
C GLY A 146 -1.41 -2.81 20.88
N TRP A 147 -1.91 -2.93 22.11
CA TRP A 147 -3.19 -3.59 22.42
C TRP A 147 -4.37 -2.69 22.10
N ILE A 148 -5.24 -3.15 21.20
CA ILE A 148 -6.48 -2.48 20.83
C ILE A 148 -7.66 -3.30 21.36
N LYS A 149 -8.63 -2.65 22.00
CA LYS A 149 -9.87 -3.30 22.42
C LYS A 149 -10.69 -3.69 21.18
N LEU A 150 -11.33 -4.85 21.22
CA LEU A 150 -12.27 -5.29 20.20
C LEU A 150 -13.62 -5.63 20.81
N LYS A 151 -14.68 -5.55 20.01
CA LYS A 151 -15.96 -6.17 20.36
C LYS A 151 -15.85 -7.66 20.01
N GLN A 152 -15.70 -8.50 21.03
CA GLN A 152 -15.60 -9.95 20.86
C GLN A 152 -16.99 -10.52 20.58
N SER A 153 -17.36 -10.53 19.30
CA SER A 153 -18.64 -11.08 18.82
C SER A 153 -18.60 -12.59 18.59
N ARG A 154 -17.41 -13.20 18.55
CA ARG A 154 -17.15 -14.62 18.31
C ARG A 154 -15.93 -15.06 19.12
N LEU A 155 -15.81 -16.36 19.35
CA LEU A 155 -14.59 -16.96 19.89
C LEU A 155 -13.45 -16.83 18.88
N TYR A 156 -12.22 -16.75 19.37
CA TYR A 156 -11.06 -16.74 18.48
C TYR A 156 -10.89 -18.12 17.83
N PRO A 157 -10.40 -18.16 16.58
CA PRO A 157 -10.05 -19.42 15.95
C PRO A 157 -8.96 -20.13 16.78
N GLU A 158 -9.11 -21.45 16.92
CA GLU A 158 -8.06 -22.36 17.43
C GLU A 158 -6.89 -22.48 16.44
#